data_AF-A0A537XX42-F1
#
_entry.id   AF-A0A537XX42-F1
#
_cell.length_a   1.000
_cell.length_b   1.000
_cell.length_c   1.000
_cell.angle_alpha   90.00
_cell.angle_beta   90.00
_cell.angle_gamma   90.00
#
_symmetry.space_group_name_H-M   'P 1'
#
loop_
_entity.id
_entity.type
_entity.pdbx_description
1 polymer ?
#
loop_
_entity_poly.entity_id
_entity_poly.type
_entity_poly.pdbx_seq_one_letter_code
_entity_poly.pdbx_strand_id
1 'polypeptide(L)'
;MIEHVILEALTRAKAFADLADWRKICVTGRDSLQWLDGLLTAPVSALSPGKAQRCLLLDDSGGLRADVTVAVQGSSVVMLQDPAQLRPIDDLLSSYTEGSDVELEDRTRKLSIFAFPSRPNGPDLGGTAHYSPSALGPGSDIVCLPEDHDRLSRSLQKSFALASPDDLEAWRIGAGRPRMGIDTFEGDLPQEAGLLDAVDFGKGRFLGREALAAIDTSTPLRTVVVAVETSEPVSPGEQLSVAGERAG
;
A
#
# COMPACT_ATOMS: atom_id res chain seq x y z
N MET A 1 -18.39 19.99 9.29
CA MET A 1 -19.47 19.01 9.53
C MET A 1 -19.48 17.86 8.52
N ILE A 2 -19.31 18.09 7.21
CA ILE A 2 -19.31 17.01 6.19
C ILE A 2 -18.07 16.11 6.31
N GLU A 3 -16.89 16.69 6.52
CA GLU A 3 -15.59 16.00 6.64
C GLU A 3 -15.57 14.97 7.80
N HIS A 4 -16.11 15.35 8.97
CA HIS A 4 -16.24 14.42 10.10
C HIS A 4 -17.18 13.24 9.82
N VAL A 5 -18.20 13.42 8.96
CA VAL A 5 -19.18 12.36 8.66
C VAL A 5 -18.57 11.29 7.77
N ILE A 6 -17.73 11.65 6.78
CA ILE A 6 -17.11 10.67 5.89
C ILE A 6 -15.97 9.93 6.60
N LEU A 7 -15.16 10.61 7.40
CA LEU A 7 -14.17 9.97 8.26
C LEU A 7 -14.79 8.92 9.19
N GLU A 8 -15.93 9.26 9.81
CA GLU A 8 -16.68 8.31 10.65
C GLU A 8 -17.26 7.16 9.81
N ALA A 9 -17.71 7.43 8.58
CA ALA A 9 -18.20 6.41 7.66
C ALA A 9 -17.08 5.43 7.22
N LEU A 10 -15.87 5.91 6.95
CA LEU A 10 -14.70 5.08 6.64
C LEU A 10 -14.33 4.18 7.82
N THR A 11 -14.35 4.73 9.03
CA THR A 11 -14.11 3.97 10.27
C THR A 11 -15.21 2.93 10.54
N ARG A 12 -16.45 3.22 10.15
CA ARG A 12 -17.63 2.35 10.32
C ARG A 12 -17.93 1.47 9.11
N ALA A 13 -17.03 1.33 8.14
CA ALA A 13 -17.19 0.49 6.95
C ALA A 13 -18.41 0.84 6.05
N LYS A 14 -18.76 2.14 5.99
CA LYS A 14 -19.88 2.72 5.24
C LYS A 14 -19.46 3.68 4.12
N ALA A 15 -18.16 3.76 3.82
CA ALA A 15 -17.62 4.54 2.72
C ALA A 15 -16.70 3.69 1.85
N PHE A 16 -16.45 4.16 0.63
CA PHE A 16 -15.48 3.59 -0.30
C PHE A 16 -14.62 4.72 -0.89
N ALA A 17 -13.41 4.39 -1.31
CA ALA A 17 -12.52 5.29 -2.03
C ALA A 17 -12.33 4.81 -3.47
N ASP A 18 -12.21 5.76 -4.38
CA ASP A 18 -11.87 5.51 -5.78
C ASP A 18 -10.35 5.62 -5.95
N LEU A 19 -9.72 4.50 -6.31
CA LEU A 19 -8.28 4.38 -6.52
C LEU A 19 -7.96 4.11 -8.01
N ALA A 20 -8.77 4.62 -8.93
CA ALA A 20 -8.57 4.46 -10.37
C ALA A 20 -7.18 4.91 -10.87
N ASP A 21 -6.55 5.88 -10.20
CA ASP A 21 -5.21 6.36 -10.57
C ASP A 21 -4.05 5.65 -9.85
N TRP A 22 -4.32 4.71 -8.94
CA TRP A 22 -3.27 3.88 -8.36
C TRP A 22 -2.59 3.04 -9.42
N ARG A 23 -1.28 2.83 -9.32
CA ARG A 23 -0.55 2.01 -10.29
C ARG A 23 -0.93 0.55 -10.12
N LYS A 24 -1.17 -0.16 -11.22
CA LYS A 24 -1.44 -1.61 -11.25
C LYS A 24 -0.44 -2.29 -12.15
N ILE A 25 0.56 -2.94 -11.58
CA ILE A 25 1.54 -3.72 -12.36
C ILE A 25 1.15 -5.19 -12.31
N CYS A 26 0.76 -5.73 -13.45
CA CYS A 26 0.51 -7.15 -13.59
C CYS A 26 1.84 -7.89 -13.74
N VAL A 27 2.01 -8.97 -12.99
CA VAL A 27 3.15 -9.88 -13.07
C VAL A 27 2.64 -11.21 -13.59
N THR A 28 3.19 -11.64 -14.72
CA THR A 28 2.85 -12.91 -15.39
C THR A 28 4.09 -13.77 -15.59
N GLY A 29 3.88 -15.04 -15.94
CA GLY A 29 4.94 -16.05 -16.07
C GLY A 29 4.83 -17.14 -15.01
N ARG A 30 5.56 -18.26 -15.19
CA ARG A 30 5.42 -19.42 -14.29
C ARG A 30 6.01 -19.17 -12.90
N ASP A 31 6.97 -18.26 -12.81
CA ASP A 31 7.73 -18.03 -11.57
C ASP A 31 7.24 -16.80 -10.79
N SER A 32 6.20 -16.08 -11.24
CA SER A 32 5.83 -14.76 -10.72
C SER A 32 5.75 -14.66 -9.20
N LEU A 33 5.04 -15.59 -8.55
CA LEU A 33 4.89 -15.58 -7.09
C LEU A 33 6.21 -15.90 -6.37
N GLN A 34 6.96 -16.89 -6.85
CA GLN A 34 8.23 -17.28 -6.23
C GLN A 34 9.32 -16.24 -6.42
N TRP A 35 9.31 -15.56 -7.57
CA TRP A 35 10.20 -14.46 -7.91
C TRP A 35 9.92 -13.24 -7.03
N LEU A 36 8.66 -12.79 -6.95
CA LEU A 36 8.26 -11.71 -6.03
C LEU A 36 8.60 -12.06 -4.57
N ASP A 37 8.38 -13.29 -4.16
CA ASP A 37 8.67 -13.75 -2.80
C ASP A 37 10.15 -13.67 -2.44
N GLY A 38 11.04 -13.82 -3.41
CA GLY A 38 12.48 -13.67 -3.24
C GLY A 38 12.99 -12.23 -3.24
N LEU A 39 12.14 -11.25 -3.57
CA LEU A 39 12.48 -9.83 -3.63
C LEU A 39 11.79 -9.02 -2.52
N LEU A 40 10.56 -9.38 -2.16
CA LEU A 40 9.72 -8.63 -1.25
C LEU A 40 9.78 -9.13 0.19
N THR A 41 9.59 -8.22 1.14
CA THR A 41 9.75 -8.46 2.58
C THR A 41 8.70 -9.35 3.24
N ALA A 42 7.52 -9.52 2.62
CA ALA A 42 6.41 -10.31 3.16
C ALA A 42 6.12 -11.55 2.29
N PRO A 43 5.58 -12.65 2.85
CA PRO A 43 5.38 -13.88 2.12
C PRO A 43 4.25 -13.75 1.09
N VAL A 44 4.60 -13.85 -0.19
CA VAL A 44 3.63 -13.78 -1.30
C VAL A 44 3.50 -15.10 -2.06
N SER A 45 4.48 -16.00 -1.95
CA SER A 45 4.45 -17.31 -2.61
C SER A 45 3.27 -18.20 -2.18
N ALA A 46 2.74 -17.98 -0.97
CA ALA A 46 1.59 -18.70 -0.43
C ALA A 46 0.24 -17.98 -0.65
N LEU A 47 0.21 -16.85 -1.37
CA LEU A 47 -1.04 -16.13 -1.60
C LEU A 47 -1.98 -16.94 -2.49
N SER A 48 -3.24 -16.97 -2.07
CA SER A 48 -4.35 -17.57 -2.81
C SER A 48 -5.19 -16.49 -3.48
N PRO A 49 -5.94 -16.83 -4.56
CA PRO A 49 -6.85 -15.88 -5.19
C PRO A 49 -7.76 -15.17 -4.19
N GLY A 50 -7.85 -13.85 -4.34
CA GLY A 50 -8.62 -12.99 -3.44
C GLY A 50 -7.95 -12.66 -2.10
N LYS A 51 -6.68 -13.03 -1.93
CA LYS A 51 -5.82 -12.52 -0.87
C LYS A 51 -4.87 -11.47 -1.41
N ALA A 52 -4.57 -10.50 -0.56
CA ALA A 52 -3.53 -9.51 -0.78
C ALA A 52 -2.51 -9.54 0.36
N GLN A 53 -1.34 -8.94 0.14
CA GLN A 53 -0.30 -8.78 1.14
C GLN A 53 0.44 -7.46 0.89
N ARG A 54 0.50 -6.59 1.91
CA ARG A 54 1.40 -5.43 1.88
C ARG A 54 2.84 -5.93 1.98
N CYS A 55 3.69 -5.39 1.14
CA CYS A 55 5.07 -5.79 0.94
C CYS A 55 5.94 -4.57 0.72
N LEU A 56 7.18 -4.63 1.20
CA LEU A 56 8.20 -3.62 0.88
C LEU A 56 9.19 -4.21 -0.12
N LEU A 57 9.71 -3.36 -1.00
CA LEU A 57 10.93 -3.61 -1.74
C LEU A 57 12.04 -2.81 -1.07
N LEU A 58 13.17 -3.46 -0.80
CA LEU A 58 14.35 -2.82 -0.20
C LEU A 58 15.51 -2.79 -1.21
N ASP A 59 16.57 -2.06 -0.89
CA ASP A 59 17.88 -2.26 -1.51
C ASP A 59 18.78 -3.19 -0.69
N ASP A 60 20.00 -3.44 -1.17
CA ASP A 60 20.97 -4.32 -0.49
C ASP A 60 21.39 -3.82 0.89
N SER A 61 21.18 -2.55 1.21
CA SER A 61 21.45 -1.96 2.54
C SER A 61 20.25 -2.08 3.50
N GLY A 62 19.11 -2.59 3.03
CA GLY A 62 17.87 -2.70 3.79
C GLY A 62 17.01 -1.43 3.76
N GLY A 63 17.39 -0.42 2.97
CA GLY A 63 16.64 0.83 2.81
C GLY A 63 15.43 0.68 1.89
N LEU A 64 14.36 1.41 2.17
CA LEU A 64 13.12 1.37 1.39
C LEU A 64 13.34 1.78 -0.07
N ARG A 65 12.71 1.04 -0.99
CA ARG A 65 12.64 1.36 -2.42
C ARG A 65 11.21 1.49 -2.92
N ALA A 66 10.28 0.69 -2.37
CA ALA A 66 8.86 0.80 -2.64
C ALA A 66 8.01 0.16 -1.53
N ASP A 67 6.76 0.59 -1.45
CA ASP A 67 5.69 0.00 -0.62
C ASP A 67 4.51 -0.38 -1.52
N VAL A 68 4.21 -1.67 -1.62
CA VAL A 68 3.21 -2.18 -2.56
C VAL A 68 2.30 -3.19 -1.90
N THR A 69 1.10 -3.33 -2.44
CA THR A 69 0.21 -4.46 -2.10
C THR A 69 0.21 -5.46 -3.25
N VAL A 70 0.59 -6.70 -2.97
CA VAL A 70 0.56 -7.81 -3.92
C VAL A 70 -0.75 -8.56 -3.76
N ALA A 71 -1.53 -8.69 -4.82
CA ALA A 71 -2.80 -9.42 -4.83
C ALA A 71 -2.80 -10.49 -5.92
N VAL A 72 -3.48 -11.61 -5.65
CA VAL A 72 -3.64 -12.71 -6.61
C VAL A 72 -5.05 -12.68 -7.20
N GLN A 73 -5.13 -12.60 -8.53
CA GLN A 73 -6.37 -12.62 -9.31
C GLN A 73 -6.36 -13.80 -10.30
N GLY A 74 -7.03 -14.89 -9.94
CA GLY A 74 -7.04 -16.10 -10.77
C GLY A 74 -5.62 -16.65 -10.93
N SER A 75 -5.09 -16.63 -12.17
CA SER A 75 -3.72 -17.04 -12.50
C SER A 75 -2.73 -15.89 -12.61
N SER A 76 -3.15 -14.65 -12.39
CA SER A 76 -2.33 -13.45 -12.51
C SER A 76 -2.07 -12.81 -11.15
N VAL A 77 -0.91 -12.17 -11.01
CA VAL A 77 -0.55 -11.40 -9.81
C VAL A 77 -0.59 -9.91 -10.18
N VAL A 78 -1.12 -9.07 -9.31
CA VAL A 78 -1.16 -7.62 -9.51
C VAL A 78 -0.51 -6.94 -8.30
N MET A 79 0.44 -6.06 -8.56
CA MET A 79 1.01 -5.15 -7.56
C MET A 79 0.31 -3.81 -7.65
N LEU A 80 -0.11 -3.31 -6.50
CA LEU A 80 -0.76 -2.02 -6.32
C LEU A 80 0.20 -1.07 -5.65
N GLN A 81 0.45 0.08 -6.27
CA GLN A 81 1.36 1.09 -5.76
C GLN A 81 0.66 2.45 -5.71
N ASP A 82 0.80 3.14 -4.58
CA ASP A 82 0.29 4.49 -4.39
C ASP A 82 0.99 5.47 -5.35
N PRO A 83 0.25 6.34 -6.06
CA PRO A 83 0.84 7.30 -6.99
C PRO A 83 1.72 8.37 -6.33
N ALA A 84 1.68 8.52 -5.00
CA ALA A 84 2.60 9.38 -4.26
C ALA A 84 4.06 8.88 -4.31
N GLN A 85 4.28 7.59 -4.59
CA GLN A 85 5.62 7.06 -4.81
C GLN A 85 6.13 7.46 -6.21
N LEU A 86 7.22 8.21 -6.24
CA LEU A 86 7.75 8.79 -7.48
C LEU A 86 8.29 7.74 -8.46
N ARG A 87 8.97 6.71 -7.95
CA ARG A 87 9.55 5.65 -8.81
C ARG A 87 8.58 4.48 -8.99
N PRO A 88 8.22 4.15 -10.23
CA PRO A 88 7.38 2.99 -10.52
C PRO A 88 8.03 1.68 -10.08
N ILE A 89 7.25 0.79 -9.46
CA ILE A 89 7.75 -0.51 -8.99
C ILE A 89 8.28 -1.39 -10.13
N ASP A 90 7.70 -1.30 -11.32
CA ASP A 90 8.12 -2.03 -12.51
C ASP A 90 9.50 -1.58 -13.01
N ASP A 91 9.81 -0.28 -12.96
CA ASP A 91 11.16 0.22 -13.24
C ASP A 91 12.18 -0.35 -12.24
N LEU A 92 11.83 -0.36 -10.95
CA LEU A 92 12.68 -0.88 -9.88
C LEU A 92 12.95 -2.39 -10.00
N LEU A 93 11.98 -3.14 -10.52
CA LEU A 93 12.05 -4.60 -10.65
C LEU A 93 12.61 -5.07 -12.00
N SER A 94 12.65 -4.21 -13.01
CA SER A 94 13.07 -4.54 -14.37
C SER A 94 14.45 -5.21 -14.46
N SER A 95 15.41 -4.81 -13.60
CA SER A 95 16.74 -5.42 -13.55
C SER A 95 16.77 -6.82 -12.95
N TYR A 96 15.69 -7.26 -12.32
CA TYR A 96 15.59 -8.57 -11.65
C TYR A 96 14.82 -9.60 -12.48
N THR A 97 14.28 -9.23 -13.66
CA THR A 97 13.54 -10.16 -14.51
C THR A 97 14.45 -11.04 -15.37
N GLU A 98 15.71 -10.64 -15.59
CA GLU A 98 16.67 -11.40 -16.38
C GLU A 98 16.89 -12.80 -15.81
N GLY A 99 16.71 -13.84 -16.64
CA GLY A 99 16.85 -15.23 -16.22
C GLY A 99 15.64 -15.82 -15.46
N SER A 100 14.54 -15.07 -15.35
CA SER A 100 13.27 -15.56 -14.79
C SER A 100 12.17 -15.64 -15.85
N ASP A 101 11.23 -16.57 -15.69
CA ASP A 101 10.01 -16.61 -16.51
C ASP A 101 8.98 -15.64 -15.89
N VAL A 102 9.26 -14.34 -16.05
CA VAL A 102 8.45 -13.23 -15.53
C VAL A 102 8.37 -12.10 -16.54
N GLU A 103 7.16 -11.57 -16.73
CA GLU A 103 6.88 -10.34 -17.47
C GLU A 103 6.12 -9.35 -16.58
N LEU A 104 6.43 -8.06 -16.72
CA LEU A 104 5.78 -6.95 -16.02
C LEU A 104 4.97 -6.12 -17.04
N GLU A 105 3.70 -5.84 -16.72
CA GLU A 105 2.84 -5.02 -17.55
C GLU A 105 2.14 -3.95 -16.71
N ASP A 106 2.32 -2.69 -17.06
CA ASP A 106 1.51 -1.60 -16.51
C ASP A 106 0.06 -1.69 -17.04
N ARG A 107 -0.85 -2.03 -16.11
CA ARG A 107 -2.30 -2.10 -16.33
C ARG A 107 -3.06 -0.98 -15.63
N THR A 108 -2.38 0.11 -15.26
CA THR A 108 -2.99 1.26 -14.58
C THR A 108 -4.19 1.83 -15.32
N ARG A 109 -4.11 1.88 -16.66
CA ARG A 109 -5.23 2.33 -17.52
C ARG A 109 -6.15 1.21 -18.00
N LYS A 110 -5.89 -0.03 -17.60
CA LYS A 110 -6.66 -1.22 -17.99
C LYS A 110 -7.47 -1.80 -16.82
N LEU A 111 -7.31 -1.27 -15.61
CA LEU A 111 -7.99 -1.72 -14.40
C LEU A 111 -8.33 -0.52 -13.51
N SER A 112 -9.53 -0.52 -12.93
CA SER A 112 -9.95 0.44 -11.91
C SER A 112 -10.16 -0.24 -10.57
N ILE A 113 -9.95 0.49 -9.47
CA ILE A 113 -10.03 -0.04 -8.10
C ILE A 113 -10.98 0.80 -7.27
N PHE A 114 -11.89 0.14 -6.57
CA PHE A 114 -12.63 0.72 -5.45
C PHE A 114 -12.18 0.07 -4.16
N ALA A 115 -11.70 0.86 -3.22
CA ALA A 115 -11.29 0.39 -1.91
C ALA A 115 -12.38 0.59 -0.87
N PHE A 116 -12.52 -0.35 0.05
CA PHE A 116 -13.47 -0.30 1.16
C PHE A 116 -12.73 -0.41 2.49
N PRO A 117 -12.24 0.72 3.02
CA PRO A 117 -11.60 0.77 4.33
C PRO A 117 -12.50 0.22 5.43
N SER A 118 -11.89 -0.48 6.38
CA SER A 118 -12.56 -1.13 7.53
C SER A 118 -13.59 -2.20 7.15
N ARG A 119 -13.71 -2.58 5.87
CA ARG A 119 -14.68 -3.57 5.38
C ARG A 119 -14.00 -4.77 4.70
N PRO A 120 -13.75 -5.89 5.42
CA PRO A 120 -13.04 -7.03 4.85
C PRO A 120 -13.83 -7.76 3.75
N ASN A 121 -15.16 -7.59 3.71
CA ASN A 121 -16.03 -8.14 2.68
C ASN A 121 -16.78 -7.00 1.98
N GLY A 122 -16.18 -6.46 0.92
CA GLY A 122 -16.81 -5.49 0.02
C GLY A 122 -18.08 -6.03 -0.63
N PRO A 123 -18.94 -5.16 -1.18
CA PRO A 123 -20.15 -5.59 -1.88
C PRO A 123 -19.81 -6.42 -3.11
N ASP A 124 -20.54 -7.50 -3.38
CA ASP A 124 -20.43 -8.24 -4.64
C ASP A 124 -21.06 -7.40 -5.77
N LEU A 125 -20.24 -7.03 -6.76
CA LEU A 125 -20.65 -6.21 -7.89
C LEU A 125 -20.82 -7.01 -9.19
N GLY A 126 -20.52 -8.32 -9.15
CA GLY A 126 -20.54 -9.21 -10.31
C GLY A 126 -19.46 -8.87 -11.35
N GLY A 127 -18.74 -9.89 -11.84
CA GLY A 127 -17.70 -9.68 -12.86
C GLY A 127 -16.48 -8.89 -12.37
N THR A 128 -16.35 -8.67 -11.07
CA THR A 128 -15.24 -7.97 -10.43
C THR A 128 -14.33 -8.94 -9.67
N ALA A 129 -13.06 -8.58 -9.55
CA ALA A 129 -12.14 -9.27 -8.64
C ALA A 129 -12.18 -8.60 -7.27
N HIS A 130 -11.98 -9.37 -6.21
CA HIS A 130 -12.02 -8.91 -4.82
C HIS A 130 -10.78 -9.40 -4.10
N TYR A 131 -10.18 -8.54 -3.28
CA TYR A 131 -9.03 -8.94 -2.46
C TYR A 131 -9.05 -8.28 -1.09
N SER A 132 -8.49 -9.00 -0.10
CA SER A 132 -8.37 -8.54 1.28
C SER A 132 -7.02 -8.98 1.87
N PRO A 133 -6.34 -8.12 2.65
CA PRO A 133 -6.69 -6.74 2.98
C PRO A 133 -6.68 -5.78 1.76
N SER A 134 -7.20 -4.58 1.96
CA SER A 134 -7.12 -3.49 0.99
C SER A 134 -5.68 -2.97 0.90
N ALA A 135 -5.31 -2.37 -0.23
CA ALA A 135 -4.09 -1.60 -0.38
C ALA A 135 -4.01 -0.39 0.58
N LEU A 136 -5.15 0.03 1.13
CA LEU A 136 -5.23 1.05 2.19
C LEU A 136 -5.11 0.44 3.61
N GLY A 137 -4.98 -0.88 3.73
CA GLY A 137 -4.92 -1.61 5.01
C GLY A 137 -6.18 -2.44 5.30
N PRO A 138 -6.66 -2.50 6.56
CA PRO A 138 -7.84 -3.26 6.94
C PRO A 138 -9.03 -2.89 6.05
N GLY A 139 -9.60 -3.89 5.39
CA GLY A 139 -10.61 -3.67 4.38
C GLY A 139 -10.54 -4.68 3.26
N SER A 140 -11.10 -4.29 2.13
CA SER A 140 -11.03 -5.02 0.88
C SER A 140 -11.04 -4.05 -0.28
N ASP A 141 -10.57 -4.50 -1.41
CA ASP A 141 -10.60 -3.78 -2.67
C ASP A 141 -11.36 -4.58 -3.72
N ILE A 142 -11.95 -3.85 -4.65
CA ILE A 142 -12.66 -4.37 -5.81
C ILE A 142 -11.95 -3.88 -7.06
N VAL A 143 -11.55 -4.80 -7.94
CA VAL A 143 -11.04 -4.49 -9.29
C VAL A 143 -12.10 -4.74 -10.33
N CYS A 144 -12.24 -3.77 -11.21
CA CYS A 144 -13.13 -3.83 -12.35
C CYS A 144 -12.42 -3.33 -13.62
N LEU A 145 -13.07 -3.55 -14.76
CA LEU A 145 -12.64 -2.97 -16.02
C LEU A 145 -13.00 -1.47 -16.06
N PRO A 146 -12.18 -0.63 -16.72
CA PRO A 146 -12.43 0.82 -16.79
C PRO A 146 -13.81 1.19 -17.36
N GLU A 147 -14.33 0.43 -18.33
CA GLU A 147 -15.66 0.65 -18.90
C GLU A 147 -16.82 0.46 -17.92
N ASP A 148 -16.60 -0.29 -16.84
CA ASP A 148 -17.60 -0.53 -15.80
C ASP A 148 -17.53 0.52 -14.66
N HIS A 149 -16.43 1.27 -14.59
CA HIS A 149 -16.10 2.18 -13.49
C HIS A 149 -17.25 3.13 -13.11
N ASP A 150 -17.72 3.94 -14.05
CA ASP A 150 -18.72 4.97 -13.78
C ASP A 150 -20.09 4.38 -13.45
N ARG A 151 -20.41 3.19 -13.98
CA ARG A 151 -21.63 2.46 -13.63
C ARG A 151 -21.55 1.96 -12.20
N LEU A 152 -20.43 1.33 -11.83
CA LEU A 152 -20.21 0.75 -10.51
C LEU A 152 -20.12 1.84 -9.43
N SER A 153 -19.36 2.91 -9.67
CA SER A 153 -19.27 4.05 -8.73
C SER A 153 -20.64 4.64 -8.41
N ARG A 154 -21.48 4.90 -9.42
CA ARG A 154 -22.88 5.36 -9.20
C ARG A 154 -23.74 4.36 -8.45
N SER A 155 -23.52 3.06 -8.65
CA SER A 155 -24.24 2.01 -7.93
C SER A 155 -23.84 1.98 -6.45
N LEU A 156 -22.54 2.03 -6.17
CA LEU A 156 -21.98 2.05 -4.81
C LEU A 156 -22.46 3.26 -4.02
N GLN A 157 -22.53 4.44 -4.64
CA GLN A 157 -23.00 5.67 -4.01
C GLN A 157 -24.45 5.62 -3.52
N LYS A 158 -25.24 4.60 -3.88
CA LYS A 158 -26.58 4.37 -3.32
C LYS A 158 -26.56 3.80 -1.89
N SER A 159 -25.44 3.20 -1.47
CA SER A 159 -25.32 2.49 -0.19
C SER A 159 -24.07 2.86 0.61
N PHE A 160 -23.11 3.53 -0.03
CA PHE A 160 -21.83 3.93 0.54
C PHE A 160 -21.54 5.39 0.22
N ALA A 161 -20.92 6.11 1.16
CA ALA A 161 -20.35 7.42 0.85
C ALA A 161 -19.08 7.25 0.00
N LEU A 162 -18.91 8.08 -1.04
CA LEU A 162 -17.65 8.20 -1.74
C LEU A 162 -16.73 9.12 -0.92
N ALA A 163 -15.56 8.62 -0.53
CA ALA A 163 -14.55 9.40 0.17
C ALA A 163 -13.76 10.26 -0.82
N SER A 164 -13.54 11.52 -0.45
CA SER A 164 -12.59 12.38 -1.15
C SER A 164 -11.14 12.00 -0.79
N PRO A 165 -10.14 12.49 -1.54
CA PRO A 165 -8.73 12.34 -1.15
C PRO A 165 -8.43 12.85 0.26
N ASP A 166 -9.04 13.97 0.66
CA ASP A 166 -8.84 14.57 2.00
C ASP A 166 -9.46 13.71 3.10
N ASP A 167 -10.66 13.15 2.88
CA ASP A 167 -11.29 12.22 3.83
C ASP A 167 -10.43 10.95 4.02
N LEU A 168 -9.86 10.45 2.92
CA LEU A 168 -9.00 9.28 2.94
C LEU A 168 -7.67 9.57 3.66
N GLU A 169 -7.08 10.74 3.42
CA GLU A 169 -5.87 11.19 4.08
C GLU A 169 -6.10 11.35 5.59
N ALA A 170 -7.20 11.99 6.00
CA ALA A 170 -7.58 12.12 7.40
C ALA A 170 -7.80 10.74 8.07
N TRP A 171 -8.44 9.80 7.37
CA TRP A 171 -8.62 8.43 7.86
C TRP A 171 -7.29 7.70 8.03
N ARG A 172 -6.39 7.82 7.05
CA ARG A 172 -5.05 7.23 7.08
C ARG A 172 -4.23 7.76 8.25
N ILE A 173 -4.20 9.08 8.43
CA ILE A 173 -3.49 9.75 9.53
C ILE A 173 -4.07 9.30 10.87
N GLY A 174 -5.40 9.33 11.02
CA GLY A 174 -6.08 8.86 12.23
C GLY A 174 -5.85 7.37 12.52
N ALA A 175 -5.59 6.56 11.49
CA ALA A 175 -5.23 5.15 11.62
C ALA A 175 -3.73 4.92 11.88
N GLY A 176 -2.90 5.98 11.93
CA GLY A 176 -1.47 5.91 12.18
C GLY A 176 -0.70 5.15 11.10
N ARG A 177 -1.11 5.26 9.83
CA ARG A 177 -0.55 4.49 8.71
C ARG A 177 0.43 5.33 7.89
N PRO A 178 1.76 5.10 7.97
CA PRO A 178 2.72 5.83 7.15
C PRO A 178 2.50 5.58 5.65
N ARG A 179 2.67 6.64 4.84
CA ARG A 179 2.52 6.66 3.39
C ARG A 179 3.85 7.03 2.74
N MET A 180 4.41 6.11 1.97
CA MET A 180 5.64 6.35 1.23
C MET A 180 5.44 7.45 0.17
N GLY A 181 6.39 8.39 0.10
CA GLY A 181 6.32 9.60 -0.70
C GLY A 181 5.78 10.83 0.05
N ILE A 182 5.20 10.63 1.24
CA ILE A 182 4.67 11.70 2.11
C ILE A 182 5.32 11.66 3.50
N ASP A 183 5.18 10.54 4.21
CA ASP A 183 5.68 10.37 5.58
C ASP A 183 7.04 9.66 5.61
N THR A 184 7.31 8.82 4.60
CA THR A 184 8.51 7.99 4.50
C THR A 184 9.06 8.05 3.08
N PHE A 185 10.36 7.87 2.93
CA PHE A 185 11.07 8.06 1.68
C PHE A 185 12.03 6.92 1.38
N GLU A 186 12.61 6.96 0.18
CA GLU A 186 13.60 5.97 -0.20
C GLU A 186 14.86 6.07 0.66
N GLY A 187 15.40 4.92 1.03
CA GLY A 187 16.56 4.82 1.91
C GLY A 187 16.23 4.84 3.40
N ASP A 188 15.02 5.24 3.80
CA ASP A 188 14.56 5.05 5.19
C ASP A 188 14.56 3.56 5.52
N LEU A 189 14.87 3.23 6.77
CA LEU A 189 14.78 1.83 7.22
C LEU A 189 13.34 1.49 7.62
N PRO A 190 12.86 0.26 7.38
CA PRO A 190 11.51 -0.16 7.77
C PRO A 190 11.14 0.15 9.24
N GLN A 191 12.08 -0.02 10.18
CA GLN A 191 11.87 0.30 11.60
C GLN A 191 11.81 1.80 11.91
N GLU A 192 12.48 2.65 11.13
CA GLU A 192 12.44 4.12 11.25
C GLU A 192 11.15 4.67 10.63
N ALA A 193 10.74 4.05 9.51
CA ALA A 193 9.54 4.38 8.74
C ALA A 193 8.22 3.92 9.40
N GLY A 194 8.27 3.16 10.50
CA GLY A 194 7.08 2.57 11.11
C GLY A 194 6.42 1.49 10.26
N LEU A 195 7.21 0.79 9.43
CA LEU A 195 6.77 -0.23 8.46
C LEU A 195 7.35 -1.62 8.76
N LEU A 196 7.91 -1.83 9.96
CA LEU A 196 8.51 -3.11 10.34
C LEU A 196 7.48 -4.25 10.37
N ASP A 197 6.19 -3.94 10.55
CA ASP A 197 5.08 -4.90 10.48
C ASP A 197 4.86 -5.48 9.08
N ALA A 198 5.36 -4.82 8.04
CA ALA A 198 5.38 -5.32 6.65
C ALA A 198 6.61 -6.19 6.33
N VAL A 199 7.45 -6.51 7.32
CA VAL A 199 8.64 -7.36 7.17
C VAL A 199 8.45 -8.67 7.93
N ASP A 200 8.48 -9.78 7.20
CA ASP A 200 8.45 -11.11 7.79
C ASP A 200 9.87 -11.67 7.90
N PHE A 201 10.50 -11.53 9.06
CA PHE A 201 11.81 -12.15 9.32
C PHE A 201 11.74 -13.68 9.45
N GLY A 202 10.56 -14.27 9.61
CA GLY A 202 10.34 -15.73 9.63
C GLY A 202 10.36 -16.37 8.24
N LYS A 203 10.10 -15.58 7.18
CA LYS A 203 10.19 -16.07 5.80
C LYS A 203 11.64 -16.36 5.38
N GLY A 204 11.80 -16.96 4.20
CA GLY A 204 13.11 -17.18 3.58
C GLY A 204 13.80 -15.89 3.11
N ARG A 205 14.52 -16.00 1.98
CA ARG A 205 15.26 -14.89 1.38
C ARG A 205 14.32 -13.78 0.88
N PHE A 206 14.77 -12.54 1.02
CA PHE A 206 14.27 -11.36 0.31
C PHE A 206 15.41 -10.35 0.14
N LEU A 207 15.27 -9.39 -0.78
CA LEU A 207 16.29 -8.38 -1.05
C LEU A 207 16.54 -7.49 0.18
N GLY A 208 17.80 -7.25 0.54
CA GLY A 208 18.14 -6.42 1.71
C GLY A 208 17.96 -7.09 3.08
N ARG A 209 17.55 -8.37 3.13
CA ARG A 209 17.28 -9.09 4.38
C ARG A 209 18.47 -9.10 5.33
N GLU A 210 19.66 -9.48 4.85
CA GLU A 210 20.83 -9.63 5.71
C GLU A 210 21.25 -8.30 6.34
N ALA A 211 21.28 -7.23 5.54
CA ALA A 211 21.57 -5.89 6.02
C ALA A 211 20.53 -5.43 7.05
N LEU A 212 19.23 -5.59 6.75
CA LEU A 212 18.16 -5.21 7.67
C LEU A 212 18.21 -6.00 8.99
N ALA A 213 18.45 -7.32 8.93
CA ALA A 213 18.52 -8.18 10.11
C ALA A 213 19.78 -7.96 10.95
N ALA A 214 20.85 -7.43 10.35
CA ALA A 214 22.08 -7.08 11.06
C ALA A 214 21.96 -5.80 11.89
N ILE A 215 20.90 -5.00 11.67
CA ILE A 215 20.66 -3.78 12.44
C ILE A 215 20.19 -4.18 13.83
N ASP A 216 21.05 -3.95 14.82
CA ASP A 216 20.72 -4.19 16.22
C ASP A 216 19.53 -3.31 16.62
N THR A 217 18.56 -3.88 17.31
CA THR A 217 17.45 -3.16 17.96
C THR A 217 17.93 -2.05 18.93
N SER A 218 19.17 -2.12 19.40
CA SER A 218 19.83 -1.08 20.21
C SER A 218 20.40 0.07 19.37
N THR A 219 20.46 -0.08 18.04
CA THR A 219 20.91 0.97 17.11
C THR A 219 19.94 2.15 17.22
N PRO A 220 20.43 3.36 17.55
CA PRO A 220 19.57 4.54 17.62
C PRO A 220 18.90 4.79 16.26
N LEU A 221 17.57 4.88 16.28
CA LEU A 221 16.78 5.28 15.13
C LEU A 221 17.10 6.74 14.79
N ARG A 222 17.33 7.04 13.52
CA ARG A 222 17.58 8.41 13.05
C ARG A 222 16.30 9.23 13.08
N THR A 223 15.19 8.61 12.71
CA THR A 223 13.85 9.19 12.64
C THR A 223 12.83 8.17 13.13
N VAL A 224 11.69 8.68 13.61
CA VAL A 224 10.53 7.88 13.98
C VAL A 224 9.27 8.60 13.52
N VAL A 225 8.32 7.84 12.98
CA VAL A 225 6.99 8.36 12.67
C VAL A 225 6.16 8.37 13.96
N VAL A 226 5.65 9.54 14.33
CA VAL A 226 4.84 9.73 15.54
C VAL A 226 3.49 10.35 15.21
N ALA A 227 2.45 9.93 15.94
CA ALA A 227 1.16 10.60 15.90
C ALA A 227 1.19 11.82 16.83
N VAL A 228 0.72 12.96 16.34
CA VAL A 228 0.66 14.22 17.10
C VAL A 228 -0.75 14.78 17.01
N GLU A 229 -1.28 15.24 18.14
CA GLU A 229 -2.51 16.02 18.20
C GLU A 229 -2.16 17.51 18.24
N THR A 230 -2.79 18.30 17.38
CA THR A 230 -2.56 19.74 17.27
C THR A 230 -3.86 20.51 17.46
N SER A 231 -3.78 21.72 17.99
CA SER A 231 -4.93 22.63 18.10
C SER A 231 -5.25 23.36 16.79
N GLU A 232 -4.29 23.42 15.87
CA GLU A 232 -4.39 24.08 14.57
C GLU A 232 -3.93 23.10 13.46
N PRO A 233 -4.44 23.24 12.23
CA PRO A 233 -3.98 22.44 11.10
C PRO A 233 -2.50 22.64 10.82
N VAL A 234 -1.79 21.55 10.52
CA VAL A 234 -0.37 21.57 10.15
C VAL A 234 -0.18 21.24 8.68
N SER A 235 0.94 21.70 8.10
CA SER A 235 1.30 21.40 6.71
C SER A 235 2.52 20.47 6.62
N PRO A 236 2.63 19.64 5.56
CA PRO A 236 3.85 18.87 5.31
C PRO A 236 5.11 19.77 5.29
N GLY A 237 6.16 19.35 5.99
CA GLY A 237 7.41 20.09 6.11
C GLY A 237 7.42 21.21 7.15
N GLU A 238 6.32 21.40 7.88
CA GLU A 238 6.28 22.30 9.03
C GLU A 238 7.18 21.79 10.16
N GLN A 239 7.92 22.70 10.78
CA GLN A 239 8.92 22.35 11.78
C GLN A 239 8.24 21.98 13.10
N LEU A 240 8.55 20.80 13.63
CA LEU A 240 8.11 20.37 14.94
C LEU A 240 9.17 20.74 15.98
N SER A 241 8.74 21.23 17.14
CA SER A 241 9.63 21.52 18.25
C SER A 241 9.09 20.99 19.57
N VAL A 242 10.00 20.50 20.42
CA VAL A 242 9.71 20.05 21.78
C VAL A 242 10.60 20.84 22.73
N ALA A 243 9.99 21.53 23.70
CA ALA A 243 10.69 22.41 24.64
C ALA A 243 11.62 23.46 23.98
N GLY A 244 11.28 23.91 22.76
CA GLY A 244 12.06 24.90 22.01
C GLY A 244 13.19 24.32 21.14
N GLU A 245 13.42 23.01 21.17
CA GLU A 245 14.37 22.33 20.30
C GLU A 245 13.67 21.69 19.10
N ARG A 246 14.34 21.68 17.95
CA ARG A 246 13.82 21.06 16.73
C ARG A 246 13.72 19.54 16.91
N ALA A 247 12.54 18.99 16.63
CA ALA A 247 12.23 17.56 16.69
C ALA A 247 11.73 16.98 15.35
N GLY A 248 11.53 17.83 14.33
CA GLY A 248 11.15 17.50 12.95
C GLY A 248 11.30 18.73 12.07
#